data_AF-A0A2N5TFK4-F1
#
_entry.id   AF-A0A2N5TFK4-F1
#
_cell.length_a   1.000
_cell.length_b   1.000
_cell.length_c   1.000
_cell.angle_alpha   90.00
_cell.angle_beta   90.00
_cell.angle_gamma   90.00
#
_symmetry.space_group_name_H-M   'P 1'
#
loop_
_entity.id
_entity.type
_entity.pdbx_description
1 polymer ?
#
loop_
_entity_poly.entity_id
_entity_poly.type
_entity_poly.pdbx_seq_one_letter_code
_entity_poly.pdbx_strand_id
1 'polypeptide(L)'
;MVSQDLPLLYGILMGVLTGGNNVAKEDNNPTSTPASKLPANIPRDPFEAQLLDREGTAYIPAPCADNHWAHHLAATMCAMTMFLVKQWHNRMQLQNAIRFLACGVSDRVNDYLRKLGLTSCWQTALDALQNLTEQGEKELKQVILLKQATNLGPFICINNLDMEEKVHMASVGHQTSMFHGTWGYVQLPNKSLLDSLDASQLNLKTYLEAINNVPNISIDPQQFMPTQEASNHYYHVWTSQIAHVMSTYVSLPADKRGAISTAPPVIEQVSSNVPPIYMLKLMDQLDNSAKGIGQVLEALQAQTGLSPEDFSCCLQPMDGDLGTIQNFNSLCDLRHPSAFPQHGLNNIVFQLGGSHTIWNIAQVILTAHIGNPSNKNDLGMWQLLEALGIPHEKVIQKKDFTLMLQHMELVHMVILFHCLRVVLETEKDMVTLEDPLGTLPTDKWNNTIIKWYDRFCLPQARAKAAKEKSPKLHNLLIRLHEFSTVIKANNATKAGDVGQLMNMWKIWCVMCQGLKGLTHYSAYLPRMVILSNELLPADLSKLL
;
A
#
# COMPACT_ATOMS: atom_id res chain seq x y z
N MET A 1 28.42 -5.46 -19.14
CA MET A 1 29.67 -4.72 -18.86
C MET A 1 30.76 -5.66 -18.38
N VAL A 2 30.62 -6.35 -17.24
CA VAL A 2 31.71 -7.17 -16.68
C VAL A 2 32.23 -8.29 -17.60
N SER A 3 31.37 -8.90 -18.42
CA SER A 3 31.77 -9.94 -19.39
C SER A 3 32.64 -9.44 -20.55
N GLN A 4 32.67 -8.12 -20.80
CA GLN A 4 33.46 -7.50 -21.87
C GLN A 4 34.79 -6.91 -21.34
N ASP A 5 34.82 -6.50 -20.07
CA ASP A 5 35.98 -5.84 -19.47
C ASP A 5 37.05 -6.84 -18.96
N LEU A 6 36.62 -8.01 -18.45
CA LEU A 6 37.50 -9.12 -18.05
C LEU A 6 37.00 -10.47 -18.59
N PRO A 7 36.93 -10.65 -19.91
CA PRO A 7 36.33 -11.84 -20.53
C PRO A 7 37.03 -13.14 -20.12
N LEU A 8 38.35 -13.10 -19.95
CA LEU A 8 39.14 -14.27 -19.53
C LEU A 8 38.84 -14.70 -18.09
N LEU A 9 38.87 -13.75 -17.14
CA LEU A 9 38.58 -14.06 -15.73
C LEU A 9 37.13 -14.51 -15.56
N TYR A 10 36.20 -13.81 -16.21
CA TYR A 10 34.79 -14.18 -16.20
C TYR A 10 34.57 -15.58 -16.77
N GLY A 11 35.22 -15.92 -17.90
CA GLY A 11 35.12 -17.25 -18.51
C GLY A 11 35.67 -18.36 -17.61
N ILE A 12 36.80 -18.13 -16.93
CA ILE A 12 37.37 -19.07 -15.96
C ILE A 12 36.40 -19.28 -14.78
N LEU A 13 35.89 -18.19 -14.20
CA LEU A 13 34.96 -18.26 -13.07
C LEU A 13 33.68 -18.98 -13.45
N MET A 14 33.09 -18.66 -14.60
CA MET A 14 31.90 -19.36 -15.09
C MET A 14 32.19 -20.85 -15.30
N GLY A 15 33.30 -21.22 -15.94
CA GLY A 15 33.68 -22.61 -16.16
C GLY A 15 33.84 -23.40 -14.86
N VAL A 16 34.39 -22.78 -13.81
CA VAL A 16 34.53 -23.39 -12.48
C VAL A 16 33.17 -23.51 -11.78
N LEU A 17 32.37 -22.44 -11.78
CA LEU A 17 31.09 -22.38 -11.06
C LEU A 17 30.01 -23.27 -11.69
N THR A 18 30.07 -23.49 -13.00
CA THR A 18 29.13 -24.37 -13.73
C THR A 18 29.67 -25.78 -13.96
N GLY A 19 30.78 -26.15 -13.30
CA GLY A 19 31.34 -27.51 -13.33
C GLY A 19 31.84 -27.98 -14.71
N GLY A 20 32.26 -27.08 -15.60
CA GLY A 20 32.86 -27.42 -16.89
C GLY A 20 31.91 -27.98 -17.98
N ASN A 21 30.60 -28.04 -17.76
CA ASN A 21 29.66 -28.76 -18.63
C ASN A 21 29.15 -28.03 -19.88
N ASN A 22 29.79 -26.94 -20.33
CA ASN A 22 29.43 -26.30 -21.60
C ASN A 22 30.58 -26.31 -22.61
N VAL A 23 31.08 -27.51 -22.89
CA VAL A 23 31.68 -27.79 -24.20
C VAL A 23 30.75 -28.77 -24.92
N ALA A 24 30.09 -28.25 -25.95
CA ALA A 24 29.33 -28.97 -26.97
C ALA A 24 28.09 -29.76 -26.51
N LYS A 25 26.91 -29.21 -26.83
CA LYS A 25 25.80 -29.95 -27.45
C LYS A 25 24.82 -28.96 -28.07
N GLU A 26 24.99 -28.72 -29.37
CA GLU A 26 23.83 -28.58 -30.24
C GLU A 26 23.08 -29.91 -30.14
N ASP A 27 21.80 -29.90 -29.75
CA ASP A 27 20.87 -30.85 -30.34
C ASP A 27 19.41 -30.44 -30.16
N ASN A 28 18.71 -30.65 -31.27
CA ASN A 28 17.30 -30.43 -31.49
C ASN A 28 16.47 -31.52 -30.81
N ASN A 29 15.44 -31.16 -30.04
CA ASN A 29 14.08 -31.66 -30.26
C ASN A 29 13.05 -31.01 -29.33
N PRO A 30 11.84 -30.72 -29.83
CA PRO A 30 10.70 -30.23 -29.06
C PRO A 30 9.96 -31.40 -28.41
N THR A 31 9.09 -31.11 -27.44
CA THR A 31 8.27 -32.04 -26.61
C THR A 31 9.08 -32.81 -25.56
N SER A 32 8.77 -32.82 -24.27
CA SER A 32 7.53 -32.54 -23.53
C SER A 32 7.88 -32.41 -22.03
N THR A 33 7.22 -31.51 -21.30
CA THR A 33 7.29 -31.49 -19.82
C THR A 33 5.89 -31.39 -19.23
N PRO A 34 5.50 -32.27 -18.29
CA PRO A 34 4.25 -32.10 -17.54
C PRO A 34 4.45 -31.03 -16.46
N ALA A 35 3.57 -30.03 -16.45
CA ALA A 35 3.56 -28.95 -15.48
C ALA A 35 3.08 -29.45 -14.11
N SER A 36 3.96 -29.50 -13.11
CA SER A 36 3.55 -29.57 -11.71
C SER A 36 3.14 -28.16 -11.25
N LYS A 37 1.88 -28.02 -10.85
CA LYS A 37 1.30 -26.79 -10.31
C LYS A 37 1.37 -26.85 -8.78
N LEU A 38 2.26 -26.08 -8.17
CA LEU A 38 1.98 -25.50 -6.86
C LEU A 38 1.48 -24.05 -7.06
N PRO A 39 0.55 -23.56 -6.23
CA PRO A 39 0.08 -22.18 -6.33
C PRO A 39 1.19 -21.26 -5.84
N ALA A 40 1.91 -20.66 -6.79
CA ALA A 40 2.76 -19.52 -6.48
C ALA A 40 1.84 -18.36 -6.05
N ASN A 41 1.92 -17.95 -4.78
CA ASN A 41 1.50 -16.61 -4.38
C ASN A 41 2.48 -15.63 -5.03
N ILE A 42 2.27 -15.35 -6.32
CA ILE A 42 2.95 -14.30 -7.04
C ILE A 42 2.36 -12.99 -6.51
N PRO A 43 3.18 -12.08 -5.93
CA PRO A 43 2.72 -10.75 -5.58
C PRO A 43 2.16 -10.10 -6.84
N ARG A 44 0.89 -9.69 -6.80
CA ARG A 44 0.23 -9.06 -7.96
C ARG A 44 0.80 -7.66 -8.25
N ASP A 45 1.53 -7.10 -7.29
CA ASP A 45 2.21 -5.81 -7.38
C ASP A 45 3.71 -6.01 -7.66
N PRO A 46 4.24 -5.46 -8.78
CA PRO A 46 5.68 -5.45 -9.08
C PRO A 46 6.54 -4.77 -8.00
N PHE A 47 5.98 -3.80 -7.25
CA PHE A 47 6.69 -3.13 -6.17
C PHE A 47 6.78 -4.01 -4.92
N GLU A 48 5.69 -4.67 -4.52
CA GLU A 48 5.67 -5.74 -3.50
C GLU A 48 6.63 -6.89 -3.89
N ALA A 49 6.64 -7.31 -5.16
CA ALA A 49 7.59 -8.30 -5.66
C ALA A 49 9.05 -7.83 -5.57
N GLN A 50 9.33 -6.57 -5.88
CA GLN A 50 10.67 -5.99 -5.71
C GLN A 50 11.07 -5.83 -4.25
N LEU A 51 10.13 -5.54 -3.35
CA LEU A 51 10.38 -5.44 -1.91
C LEU A 51 10.73 -6.82 -1.35
N LEU A 52 9.95 -7.85 -1.70
CA LEU A 52 10.18 -9.24 -1.32
C LEU A 52 11.46 -9.80 -1.96
N ASP A 53 11.79 -9.43 -3.20
CA ASP A 53 13.06 -9.81 -3.84
C ASP A 53 14.26 -9.15 -3.14
N ARG A 54 14.11 -7.91 -2.69
CA ARG A 54 15.13 -7.18 -1.92
C ARG A 54 15.26 -7.65 -0.47
N GLU A 55 14.20 -8.18 0.12
CA GLU A 55 14.19 -8.82 1.45
C GLU A 55 14.63 -10.29 1.41
N GLY A 56 14.91 -10.84 0.22
CA GLY A 56 15.32 -12.24 0.04
C GLY A 56 14.19 -13.25 0.23
N THR A 57 12.93 -12.81 0.18
CA THR A 57 11.71 -13.61 0.38
C THR A 57 10.98 -13.91 -0.93
N ALA A 58 11.43 -13.41 -2.09
CA ALA A 58 10.85 -13.75 -3.38
C ALA A 58 11.15 -15.20 -3.80
N TYR A 59 10.10 -16.02 -3.89
CA TYR A 59 10.13 -17.27 -4.65
C TYR A 59 9.90 -16.95 -6.13
N ILE A 60 10.98 -16.75 -6.89
CA ILE A 60 10.89 -16.70 -8.36
C ILE A 60 10.55 -18.13 -8.85
N PRO A 61 9.50 -18.33 -9.66
CA PRO A 61 9.24 -19.61 -10.29
C PRO A 61 10.41 -19.98 -11.23
N ALA A 62 11.05 -21.12 -10.98
CA ALA A 62 12.09 -21.67 -11.84
C ALA A 62 11.48 -22.15 -13.18
N PRO A 63 11.97 -21.61 -14.31
CA PRO A 63 12.44 -22.49 -15.37
C PRO A 63 13.74 -22.03 -16.08
N CYS A 64 14.57 -21.17 -15.47
CA CYS A 64 15.90 -20.78 -16.01
C CYS A 64 17.03 -20.76 -14.95
N ALA A 65 16.93 -21.58 -13.91
CA ALA A 65 17.74 -21.46 -12.69
C ALA A 65 19.21 -21.89 -12.83
N ASP A 66 19.62 -22.60 -13.88
CA ASP A 66 20.87 -23.37 -13.80
C ASP A 66 22.17 -22.54 -13.81
N ASN A 67 22.17 -21.27 -14.24
CA ASN A 67 23.41 -20.47 -14.31
C ASN A 67 23.32 -19.02 -13.78
N HIS A 68 22.16 -18.57 -13.26
CA HIS A 68 22.00 -17.17 -12.85
C HIS A 68 22.86 -16.80 -11.62
N TRP A 69 22.91 -17.69 -10.64
CA TRP A 69 23.74 -17.52 -9.44
C TRP A 69 25.24 -17.48 -9.81
N ALA A 70 25.67 -18.36 -10.72
CA ALA A 70 27.06 -18.45 -11.18
C ALA A 70 27.46 -17.18 -11.93
N HIS A 71 26.59 -16.69 -12.81
CA HIS A 71 26.77 -15.41 -13.49
C HIS A 71 26.95 -14.25 -12.52
N HIS A 72 26.04 -14.13 -11.54
CA HIS A 72 26.07 -13.05 -10.56
C HIS A 72 27.36 -13.08 -9.73
N LEU A 73 27.78 -14.27 -9.28
CA LEU A 73 29.00 -14.45 -8.50
C LEU A 73 30.25 -14.13 -9.34
N ALA A 74 30.34 -14.66 -10.56
CA ALA A 74 31.46 -14.39 -11.46
C ALA A 74 31.58 -12.89 -11.80
N ALA A 75 30.46 -12.22 -12.06
CA ALA A 75 30.43 -10.79 -12.32
C ALA A 75 30.86 -9.96 -11.10
N THR A 76 30.43 -10.35 -9.90
CA THR A 76 30.82 -9.69 -8.64
C THR A 76 32.31 -9.81 -8.39
N MET A 77 32.88 -11.02 -8.52
CA MET A 77 34.32 -11.25 -8.34
C MET A 77 35.16 -10.46 -9.35
N CYS A 78 34.74 -10.43 -10.62
CA CYS A 78 35.41 -9.61 -11.63
C CYS A 78 35.33 -8.11 -11.29
N ALA A 79 34.18 -7.62 -10.80
CA ALA A 79 34.04 -6.23 -10.36
C ALA A 79 34.91 -5.90 -9.15
N MET A 80 35.07 -6.83 -8.19
CA MET A 80 35.99 -6.69 -7.06
C MET A 80 37.44 -6.56 -7.56
N THR A 81 37.87 -7.47 -8.45
CA THR A 81 39.22 -7.43 -9.02
C THR A 81 39.47 -6.13 -9.78
N MET A 82 38.53 -5.71 -10.63
CA MET A 82 38.64 -4.45 -11.38
C MET A 82 38.79 -3.24 -10.45
N PHE A 83 37.99 -3.17 -9.40
CA PHE A 83 38.05 -2.06 -8.45
C PHE A 83 39.37 -2.01 -7.67
N LEU A 84 39.87 -3.18 -7.24
CA LEU A 84 41.13 -3.28 -6.51
C LEU A 84 42.34 -2.87 -7.36
N VAL A 85 42.30 -3.14 -8.68
CA VAL A 85 43.36 -2.73 -9.63
C VAL A 85 43.16 -1.27 -10.07
N LYS A 86 41.91 -0.84 -10.28
CA LYS A 86 41.51 0.46 -10.81
C LYS A 86 40.27 0.97 -10.09
N GLN A 87 40.48 1.81 -9.07
CA GLN A 87 39.43 2.34 -8.19
C GLN A 87 38.34 3.20 -8.86
N TRP A 88 38.47 3.50 -10.15
CA TRP A 88 37.54 4.25 -10.98
C TRP A 88 36.50 3.32 -11.62
N HIS A 89 36.75 2.01 -11.68
CA HIS A 89 35.72 1.00 -11.95
C HIS A 89 35.00 0.63 -10.65
N ASN A 90 34.20 1.56 -10.13
CA ASN A 90 33.61 1.47 -8.79
C ASN A 90 32.07 1.45 -8.78
N ARG A 91 31.40 1.25 -9.91
CA ARG A 91 29.92 1.33 -9.97
C ARG A 91 29.24 0.44 -8.93
N MET A 92 29.64 -0.83 -8.85
CA MET A 92 29.08 -1.79 -7.89
C MET A 92 29.45 -1.38 -6.46
N GLN A 93 30.70 -1.00 -6.25
CA GLN A 93 31.23 -0.64 -4.93
C GLN A 93 30.56 0.62 -4.38
N LEU A 94 30.29 1.62 -5.23
CA LEU A 94 29.58 2.83 -4.85
C LEU A 94 28.12 2.53 -4.50
N GLN A 95 27.45 1.69 -5.29
CA GLN A 95 26.09 1.25 -5.01
C GLN A 95 26.02 0.50 -3.66
N ASN A 96 26.96 -0.39 -3.40
CA ASN A 96 27.06 -1.10 -2.13
C ASN A 96 27.39 -0.15 -0.98
N ALA A 97 28.25 0.84 -1.16
CA ALA A 97 28.61 1.80 -0.12
C ALA A 97 27.39 2.63 0.34
N ILE A 98 26.59 3.11 -0.61
CA ILE A 98 25.35 3.83 -0.30
C ILE A 98 24.35 2.92 0.43
N ARG A 99 24.17 1.68 -0.04
CA ARG A 99 23.27 0.70 0.61
C ARG A 99 23.72 0.33 2.01
N PHE A 100 24.99 0.01 2.19
CA PHE A 100 25.55 -0.36 3.49
C PHE A 100 25.44 0.79 4.49
N LEU A 101 25.70 2.02 4.05
CA LEU A 101 25.46 3.20 4.87
C LEU A 101 23.99 3.31 5.28
N ALA A 102 23.05 3.20 4.32
CA ALA A 102 21.61 3.24 4.62
C ALA A 102 21.16 2.09 5.53
N CYS A 103 21.79 0.92 5.46
CA CYS A 103 21.50 -0.23 6.32
C CYS A 103 22.23 -0.20 7.68
N GLY A 104 22.91 0.90 8.02
CA GLY A 104 23.58 1.06 9.32
C GLY A 104 24.85 0.22 9.48
N VAL A 105 25.50 -0.16 8.38
CA VAL A 105 26.80 -0.85 8.44
C VAL A 105 27.84 0.10 9.03
N SER A 106 28.44 -0.29 10.16
CA SER A 106 29.46 0.52 10.82
C SER A 106 30.65 0.80 9.91
N ASP A 107 31.30 1.96 10.10
CA ASP A 107 32.47 2.36 9.32
C ASP A 107 33.58 1.29 9.34
N ARG A 108 33.83 0.65 10.50
CA ARG A 108 34.79 -0.45 10.63
C ARG A 108 34.46 -1.65 9.72
N VAL A 109 33.19 -2.03 9.63
CA VAL A 109 32.75 -3.13 8.76
C VAL A 109 32.84 -2.71 7.30
N ASN A 110 32.42 -1.48 6.97
CA ASN A 110 32.54 -0.95 5.62
C ASN A 110 34.01 -0.90 5.16
N ASP A 111 34.93 -0.50 6.03
CA ASP A 111 36.37 -0.46 5.77
C ASP A 111 36.97 -1.84 5.51
N TYR A 112 36.49 -2.87 6.21
CA TYR A 112 36.88 -4.26 5.94
C TYR A 112 36.36 -4.72 4.57
N LEU A 113 35.07 -4.48 4.28
CA LEU A 113 34.47 -4.82 2.99
C LEU A 113 35.12 -4.05 1.81
N ARG A 114 35.57 -2.81 2.06
CA ARG A 114 36.32 -2.00 1.08
C ARG A 114 37.64 -2.66 0.72
N LYS A 115 38.37 -3.21 1.71
CA LYS A 115 39.62 -3.95 1.47
C LYS A 115 39.39 -5.22 0.64
N LEU A 116 38.20 -5.83 0.73
CA LEU A 116 37.79 -6.94 -0.12
C LEU A 116 37.33 -6.50 -1.52
N GLY A 117 37.20 -5.20 -1.78
CA GLY A 117 36.72 -4.66 -3.04
C GLY A 117 35.20 -4.76 -3.23
N LEU A 118 34.43 -4.96 -2.16
CA LEU A 118 32.97 -5.10 -2.20
C LEU A 118 32.23 -3.76 -2.12
N THR A 119 32.87 -2.73 -1.57
CA THR A 119 32.27 -1.41 -1.32
C THR A 119 33.32 -0.31 -1.46
N SER A 120 32.87 0.94 -1.64
CA SER A 120 33.70 2.14 -1.60
C SER A 120 33.87 2.68 -0.17
N CYS A 121 34.71 3.69 0.01
CA CYS A 121 34.84 4.32 1.32
C CYS A 121 33.57 5.09 1.69
N TRP A 122 33.42 5.31 3.00
CA TRP A 122 32.24 5.99 3.54
C TRP A 122 32.12 7.44 3.04
N GLN A 123 33.24 8.14 2.93
CA GLN A 123 33.28 9.50 2.36
C GLN A 123 32.73 9.55 0.93
N THR A 124 33.14 8.62 0.06
CA THR A 124 32.61 8.57 -1.31
C THR A 124 31.10 8.28 -1.34
N ALA A 125 30.59 7.47 -0.40
CA ALA A 125 29.14 7.26 -0.28
C ALA A 125 28.41 8.54 0.13
N LEU A 126 28.95 9.30 1.09
CA LEU A 126 28.40 10.58 1.52
C LEU A 126 28.46 11.64 0.41
N ASP A 127 29.59 11.76 -0.28
CA ASP A 127 29.74 12.67 -1.42
C ASP A 127 28.75 12.32 -2.54
N ALA A 128 28.53 11.03 -2.80
CA ALA A 128 27.53 10.58 -3.77
C ALA A 128 26.10 10.90 -3.32
N LEU A 129 25.76 10.70 -2.05
CA LEU A 129 24.46 11.08 -1.48
C LEU A 129 24.24 12.59 -1.53
N GLN A 130 25.26 13.40 -1.29
CA GLN A 130 25.17 14.86 -1.41
C GLN A 130 24.89 15.27 -2.86
N ASN A 131 25.62 14.72 -3.83
CA ASN A 131 25.37 14.96 -5.25
C ASN A 131 23.96 14.53 -5.68
N LEU A 132 23.49 13.36 -5.21
CA LEU A 132 22.12 12.89 -5.45
C LEU A 132 21.07 13.82 -4.83
N THR A 133 21.35 14.38 -3.65
CA THR A 133 20.47 15.33 -2.97
C THR A 133 20.37 16.63 -3.76
N GLU A 134 21.50 17.19 -4.19
CA GLU A 134 21.53 18.41 -5.02
C GLU A 134 20.82 18.21 -6.37
N GLN A 135 20.97 17.03 -6.97
CA GLN A 135 20.28 16.68 -8.20
C GLN A 135 18.77 16.52 -7.98
N GLY A 136 18.36 15.84 -6.90
CA GLY A 136 16.96 15.68 -6.54
C GLY A 136 16.27 17.02 -6.26
N GLU A 137 16.95 17.95 -5.58
CA GLU A 137 16.43 19.30 -5.35
C GLU A 137 16.21 20.06 -6.67
N LYS A 138 17.14 19.95 -7.62
CA LYS A 138 17.00 20.56 -8.95
C LYS A 138 15.83 19.97 -9.72
N GLU A 139 15.69 18.64 -9.72
CA GLU A 139 14.60 17.94 -10.40
C GLU A 139 13.24 18.31 -9.81
N LEU A 140 13.14 18.36 -8.47
CA LEU A 140 11.92 18.80 -7.77
C LEU A 140 11.50 20.20 -8.20
N LYS A 141 12.42 21.18 -8.15
CA LYS A 141 12.12 22.56 -8.55
C LYS A 141 11.73 22.66 -10.02
N GLN A 142 12.39 21.93 -10.91
CA GLN A 142 12.03 21.90 -12.33
C GLN A 142 10.61 21.38 -12.54
N VAL A 143 10.24 20.29 -11.86
CA VAL A 143 8.90 19.69 -11.95
C VAL A 143 7.82 20.65 -11.47
N ILE A 144 8.06 21.33 -10.35
CA ILE A 144 7.12 22.30 -9.79
C ILE A 144 6.94 23.50 -10.74
N LEU A 145 8.03 24.04 -11.29
CA LEU A 145 7.98 25.13 -12.27
C LEU A 145 7.22 24.75 -13.54
N LEU A 146 7.43 23.53 -14.06
CA LEU A 146 6.72 23.03 -15.26
C LEU A 146 5.21 22.90 -15.04
N LYS A 147 4.76 22.76 -13.79
CA LYS A 147 3.36 22.58 -13.40
C LYS A 147 2.66 23.87 -12.96
N GLN A 148 3.38 24.97 -12.75
CA GLN A 148 2.75 26.28 -12.48
C GLN A 148 1.76 26.73 -13.57
N ALA A 149 1.87 26.20 -14.79
CA ALA A 149 0.98 26.54 -15.89
C ALA A 149 -0.50 26.15 -15.67
N THR A 150 -0.85 25.38 -14.64
CA THR A 150 -2.19 24.81 -14.44
C THR A 150 -3.00 25.37 -13.25
N ASN A 151 -2.57 26.44 -12.57
CA ASN A 151 -3.24 27.00 -11.34
C ASN A 151 -3.45 25.98 -10.18
N LEU A 152 -2.80 24.82 -10.29
CA LEU A 152 -2.81 23.72 -9.35
C LEU A 152 -1.37 23.48 -8.90
N GLY A 153 -1.16 23.45 -7.59
CA GLY A 153 0.12 23.16 -6.96
C GLY A 153 0.49 21.68 -7.01
N PRO A 154 1.73 21.33 -6.62
CA PRO A 154 2.13 19.94 -6.44
C PRO A 154 1.25 19.22 -5.41
N PHE A 155 0.98 17.93 -5.64
CA PHE A 155 0.38 17.08 -4.61
C PHE A 155 1.47 16.66 -3.66
N ILE A 156 1.36 17.05 -2.40
CA ILE A 156 2.40 16.82 -1.39
C ILE A 156 1.89 15.82 -0.36
N CYS A 157 2.62 14.74 -0.15
CA CYS A 157 2.38 13.83 0.96
C CYS A 157 3.44 14.07 2.04
N ILE A 158 3.02 14.29 3.28
CA ILE A 158 3.92 14.40 4.44
C ILE A 158 3.54 13.42 5.53
N ASN A 159 4.54 12.99 6.28
CA ASN A 159 4.35 12.17 7.46
C ASN A 159 5.54 12.33 8.41
N ASN A 160 5.34 11.96 9.68
CA ASN A 160 6.42 11.93 10.67
C ASN A 160 7.44 10.83 10.35
N LEU A 161 8.72 11.13 10.63
CA LEU A 161 9.82 10.18 10.61
C LEU A 161 10.58 10.23 11.93
N ASP A 162 10.63 9.08 12.59
CA ASP A 162 11.49 8.86 13.75
C ASP A 162 12.64 7.93 13.34
N MET A 163 13.88 8.38 13.51
CA MET A 163 15.08 7.57 13.27
C MET A 163 15.89 7.43 14.55
N GLU A 164 16.22 6.20 14.95
CA GLU A 164 17.13 5.95 16.06
C GLU A 164 18.56 5.84 15.54
N GLU A 165 19.43 6.78 15.92
CA GLU A 165 20.87 6.61 15.76
C GLU A 165 21.39 5.78 16.95
N LYS A 166 21.61 4.50 16.71
CA LYS A 166 22.05 3.58 17.76
C LYS A 166 23.56 3.56 17.92
N VAL A 167 24.02 3.89 19.12
CA VAL A 167 25.43 3.75 19.50
C VAL A 167 25.64 2.40 20.19
N HIS A 168 26.48 1.52 19.61
CA HIS A 168 26.72 0.18 20.15
C HIS A 168 27.44 0.17 21.51
N MET A 169 28.37 1.11 21.73
CA MET A 169 29.06 1.28 23.01
C MET A 169 28.93 2.72 23.46
N ALA A 170 28.05 2.96 24.42
CA ALA A 170 27.84 4.30 24.96
C ALA A 170 29.09 4.80 25.68
N SER A 171 29.44 6.07 25.48
CA SER A 171 30.47 6.77 26.24
C SER A 171 30.01 8.20 26.54
N VAL A 172 30.76 8.95 27.34
CA VAL A 172 30.43 10.35 27.62
C VAL A 172 30.42 11.14 26.31
N GLY A 173 29.27 11.70 25.95
CA GLY A 173 29.05 12.40 24.67
C GLY A 173 28.69 11.52 23.48
N HIS A 174 28.65 10.19 23.63
CA HIS A 174 28.22 9.25 22.58
C HIS A 174 27.14 8.33 23.15
N GLN A 175 25.88 8.70 22.92
CA GLN A 175 24.72 7.94 23.33
C GLN A 175 23.79 7.74 22.14
N THR A 176 22.99 6.68 22.20
CA THR A 176 21.88 6.51 21.25
C THR A 176 21.01 7.76 21.27
N SER A 177 20.70 8.28 20.09
CA SER A 177 19.88 9.47 19.92
C SER A 177 18.67 9.15 19.04
N MET A 178 17.58 9.86 19.26
CA MET A 178 16.40 9.81 18.40
C MET A 178 16.36 11.10 17.59
N PHE A 179 16.38 10.97 16.28
CA PHE A 179 16.01 12.04 15.36
C PHE A 179 14.50 12.00 15.16
N HIS A 180 13.88 13.16 15.31
CA HIS A 180 12.47 13.37 15.05
C HIS A 180 12.38 14.42 13.94
N GLY A 181 11.71 14.08 12.84
CA GLY A 181 11.49 15.04 11.76
C GLY A 181 10.27 14.68 10.91
N THR A 182 10.10 15.42 9.83
CA THR A 182 9.03 15.21 8.85
C THR A 182 9.65 14.83 7.51
N TRP A 183 9.18 13.74 6.94
CA TRP A 183 9.51 13.34 5.58
C TRP A 183 8.32 13.55 4.67
N GLY A 184 8.56 13.60 3.37
CA GLY A 184 7.49 13.72 2.40
C GLY A 184 7.97 13.56 0.97
N TYR A 185 7.01 13.60 0.05
CA TYR A 185 7.26 13.57 -1.38
C TYR A 185 6.20 14.38 -2.12
N VAL A 186 6.58 14.85 -3.31
CA VAL A 186 5.67 15.39 -4.31
C VAL A 186 5.30 14.29 -5.28
N GLN A 187 4.01 14.11 -5.53
CA GLN A 187 3.49 13.24 -6.58
C GLN A 187 2.85 14.06 -7.70
N LEU A 188 2.95 13.55 -8.93
CA LEU A 188 2.24 14.13 -10.06
C LEU A 188 1.05 13.26 -10.42
N PRO A 189 -0.16 13.84 -10.56
CA PRO A 189 -1.30 13.10 -11.06
C PRO A 189 -1.00 12.50 -12.43
N ASN A 190 -1.56 11.32 -12.69
CA ASN A 190 -1.37 10.64 -13.95
C ASN A 190 -1.84 11.53 -15.11
N LYS A 191 -1.06 11.58 -16.19
CA LYS A 191 -1.41 12.39 -17.37
C LYS A 191 -2.78 12.00 -17.95
N SER A 192 -3.11 10.72 -18.01
CA SER A 192 -4.42 10.27 -18.52
C SER A 192 -5.58 10.73 -17.63
N LEU A 193 -5.34 10.87 -16.32
CA LEU A 193 -6.33 11.44 -15.42
C LEU A 193 -6.50 12.93 -15.70
N LEU A 194 -5.40 13.70 -15.70
CA LEU A 194 -5.45 15.14 -15.98
C LEU A 194 -6.09 15.47 -17.33
N ASP A 195 -5.78 14.70 -18.38
CA ASP A 195 -6.34 14.89 -19.73
C ASP A 195 -7.85 14.58 -19.78
N SER A 196 -8.40 13.86 -18.79
CA SER A 196 -9.83 13.52 -18.70
C SER A 196 -10.68 14.52 -17.92
N LEU A 197 -10.05 15.48 -17.25
CA LEU A 197 -10.71 16.42 -16.32
C LEU A 197 -10.88 17.80 -16.95
N ASP A 198 -11.93 18.51 -16.56
CA ASP A 198 -12.10 19.91 -16.92
C ASP A 198 -11.14 20.81 -16.14
N ALA A 199 -10.10 21.29 -16.81
CA ALA A 199 -9.11 22.21 -16.24
C ALA A 199 -9.72 23.50 -15.64
N SER A 200 -10.92 23.91 -16.07
CA SER A 200 -11.60 25.07 -15.51
C SER A 200 -12.09 24.86 -14.06
N GLN A 201 -12.23 23.60 -13.63
CA GLN A 201 -12.59 23.24 -12.26
C GLN A 201 -11.36 23.07 -11.35
N LEU A 202 -10.17 22.87 -11.91
CA LEU A 202 -8.95 22.48 -11.17
C LEU A 202 -8.14 23.70 -10.71
N ASN A 203 -8.75 24.59 -9.95
CA ASN A 203 -8.06 25.79 -9.46
C ASN A 203 -8.58 26.28 -8.10
N LEU A 204 -7.81 27.16 -7.49
CA LEU A 204 -8.09 27.72 -6.17
C LEU A 204 -9.43 28.46 -6.10
N LYS A 205 -9.80 29.20 -7.15
CA LYS A 205 -11.05 29.98 -7.17
C LYS A 205 -12.25 29.05 -7.07
N THR A 206 -12.31 28.02 -7.91
CA THR A 206 -13.41 27.06 -7.91
C THR A 206 -13.50 26.31 -6.58
N TYR A 207 -12.35 25.95 -5.98
CA TYR A 207 -12.32 25.37 -4.63
C TYR A 207 -12.90 26.33 -3.58
N LEU A 208 -12.46 27.58 -3.54
CA LEU A 208 -12.96 28.56 -2.56
C LEU A 208 -14.45 28.86 -2.73
N GLU A 209 -14.94 28.92 -3.96
CA GLU A 209 -16.38 29.07 -4.25
C GLU A 209 -17.19 27.89 -3.71
N ALA A 210 -16.69 26.65 -3.84
CA ALA A 210 -17.30 25.47 -3.24
C ALA A 210 -17.30 25.53 -1.71
N ILE A 211 -16.18 25.87 -1.08
CA ILE A 211 -16.06 25.97 0.39
C ILE A 211 -16.95 27.09 0.96
N ASN A 212 -17.09 28.22 0.26
CA ASN A 212 -17.97 29.31 0.69
C ASN A 212 -19.45 28.90 0.77
N ASN A 213 -19.85 27.81 0.10
CA ASN A 213 -21.21 27.28 0.17
C ASN A 213 -21.44 26.32 1.35
N VAL A 214 -20.40 25.96 2.12
CA VAL A 214 -20.52 25.06 3.29
C VAL A 214 -21.62 25.49 4.28
N PRO A 215 -21.74 26.78 4.68
CA PRO A 215 -22.79 27.19 5.62
C PRO A 215 -24.22 26.98 5.11
N ASN A 216 -24.40 26.83 3.79
CA ASN A 216 -25.71 26.68 3.14
C ASN A 216 -26.10 25.22 2.92
N ILE A 217 -25.19 24.26 3.18
CA ILE A 217 -25.49 22.83 3.01
C ILE A 217 -26.23 22.29 4.23
N SER A 218 -27.33 21.60 3.95
CA SER A 218 -27.99 20.73 4.92
C SER A 218 -27.41 19.32 4.80
N ILE A 219 -26.83 18.80 5.88
CA ILE A 219 -26.32 17.43 5.92
C ILE A 219 -27.49 16.49 6.22
N ASP A 220 -27.76 15.55 5.33
CA ASP A 220 -28.74 14.48 5.50
C ASP A 220 -27.99 13.15 5.73
N PRO A 221 -28.28 12.39 6.80
CA PRO A 221 -27.75 11.04 6.99
C PRO A 221 -27.86 10.14 5.76
N GLN A 222 -28.87 10.34 4.90
CA GLN A 222 -29.04 9.59 3.65
C GLN A 222 -27.86 9.76 2.68
N GLN A 223 -27.10 10.85 2.74
CA GLN A 223 -25.90 11.08 1.91
C GLN A 223 -24.78 10.05 2.16
N PHE A 224 -24.76 9.46 3.36
CA PHE A 224 -23.81 8.41 3.75
C PHE A 224 -24.37 6.99 3.55
N MET A 225 -25.65 6.85 3.22
CA MET A 225 -26.26 5.54 2.98
C MET A 225 -25.99 5.08 1.55
N PRO A 226 -25.82 3.76 1.32
CA PRO A 226 -25.66 3.25 -0.03
C PRO A 226 -26.93 3.51 -0.85
N THR A 227 -26.78 3.98 -2.08
CA THR A 227 -27.90 4.06 -3.03
C THR A 227 -28.37 2.67 -3.45
N GLN A 228 -29.47 2.58 -4.20
CA GLN A 228 -29.91 1.29 -4.73
C GLN A 228 -28.87 0.68 -5.67
N GLU A 229 -28.24 1.51 -6.51
CA GLU A 229 -27.16 1.11 -7.41
C GLU A 229 -25.94 0.62 -6.63
N ALA A 230 -25.53 1.34 -5.59
CA ALA A 230 -24.42 0.93 -4.73
C ALA A 230 -24.73 -0.38 -3.98
N SER A 231 -25.98 -0.57 -3.54
CA SER A 231 -26.42 -1.81 -2.89
C SER A 231 -26.41 -3.00 -3.85
N ASN A 232 -26.90 -2.81 -5.08
CA ASN A 232 -26.84 -3.82 -6.15
C ASN A 232 -25.39 -4.14 -6.54
N HIS A 233 -24.53 -3.12 -6.60
CA HIS A 233 -23.11 -3.32 -6.84
C HIS A 233 -22.45 -4.10 -5.71
N TYR A 234 -22.82 -3.83 -4.44
CA TYR A 234 -22.26 -4.54 -3.30
C TYR A 234 -22.65 -6.04 -3.28
N TYR A 235 -23.79 -6.41 -3.86
CA TYR A 235 -24.10 -7.82 -4.15
C TYR A 235 -23.05 -8.46 -5.08
N HIS A 236 -22.63 -7.76 -6.14
CA HIS A 236 -21.57 -8.22 -7.03
C HIS A 236 -20.20 -8.27 -6.35
N VAL A 237 -19.92 -7.36 -5.41
CA VAL A 237 -18.73 -7.42 -4.55
C VAL A 237 -18.70 -8.74 -3.77
N TRP A 238 -19.78 -9.08 -3.06
CA TRP A 238 -19.84 -10.32 -2.31
C TRP A 238 -19.70 -11.56 -3.19
N THR A 239 -20.50 -11.65 -4.25
CA THR A 239 -20.48 -12.80 -5.16
C THR A 239 -19.12 -12.97 -5.81
N SER A 240 -18.38 -11.88 -6.09
CA SER A 240 -17.00 -11.96 -6.58
C SER A 240 -15.99 -12.51 -5.56
N GLN A 241 -16.10 -12.14 -4.28
CA GLN A 241 -15.22 -12.65 -3.23
C GLN A 241 -15.47 -14.14 -2.97
N ILE A 242 -16.73 -14.56 -3.00
CA ILE A 242 -17.12 -15.97 -2.88
C ILE A 242 -16.65 -16.76 -4.10
N ALA A 243 -16.88 -16.23 -5.31
CA ALA A 243 -16.41 -16.80 -6.58
C ALA A 243 -14.89 -17.00 -6.56
N HIS A 244 -14.14 -16.02 -6.06
CA HIS A 244 -12.70 -16.11 -5.93
C HIS A 244 -12.30 -17.31 -5.06
N VAL A 245 -12.82 -17.41 -3.83
CA VAL A 245 -12.53 -18.54 -2.92
C VAL A 245 -12.99 -19.87 -3.52
N MET A 246 -14.16 -19.90 -4.15
CA MET A 246 -14.68 -21.10 -4.80
C MET A 246 -13.75 -21.60 -5.91
N SER A 247 -13.26 -20.69 -6.76
CA SER A 247 -12.32 -21.01 -7.85
C SER A 247 -10.92 -21.38 -7.37
N THR A 248 -10.49 -20.86 -6.21
CA THR A 248 -9.16 -21.10 -5.66
C THR A 248 -9.08 -22.39 -4.85
N TYR A 249 -10.11 -22.71 -4.07
CA TYR A 249 -10.04 -23.76 -3.05
C TYR A 249 -11.10 -24.86 -3.15
N VAL A 250 -12.15 -24.69 -3.96
CA VAL A 250 -13.28 -25.65 -3.99
C VAL A 250 -13.43 -26.33 -5.34
N SER A 251 -13.68 -25.57 -6.41
CA SER A 251 -13.92 -26.12 -7.75
C SER A 251 -13.86 -25.05 -8.84
N LEU A 252 -13.55 -25.48 -10.05
CA LEU A 252 -13.62 -24.65 -11.25
C LEU A 252 -14.97 -24.79 -11.95
N PRO A 253 -15.51 -23.72 -12.58
CA PRO A 253 -16.68 -23.82 -13.43
C PRO A 253 -16.33 -24.53 -14.75
N ALA A 254 -17.29 -25.30 -15.30
CA ALA A 254 -17.11 -26.01 -16.56
C ALA A 254 -16.92 -25.07 -17.77
N ASP A 255 -17.69 -23.98 -17.85
CA ASP A 255 -17.47 -22.86 -18.78
C ASP A 255 -17.28 -21.57 -17.98
N LYS A 256 -16.14 -20.90 -18.20
CA LYS A 256 -15.79 -19.63 -17.56
C LYS A 256 -16.68 -18.46 -18.02
N ARG A 257 -17.22 -18.49 -19.25
CA ARG A 257 -18.00 -17.36 -19.80
C ARG A 257 -19.35 -17.18 -19.12
N GLY A 258 -19.95 -18.26 -18.62
CA GLY A 258 -21.21 -18.22 -17.88
C GLY A 258 -21.04 -18.13 -16.36
N ALA A 259 -19.81 -18.12 -15.85
CA ALA A 259 -19.54 -18.13 -14.42
C ALA A 259 -19.59 -16.73 -13.82
N ILE A 260 -20.06 -16.62 -12.57
CA ILE A 260 -19.91 -15.39 -11.77
C ILE A 260 -18.43 -14.99 -11.71
N SER A 261 -18.16 -13.73 -12.04
CA SER A 261 -16.81 -13.17 -12.08
C SER A 261 -16.15 -13.19 -10.69
N THR A 262 -14.85 -13.49 -10.64
CA THR A 262 -14.03 -13.37 -9.43
C THR A 262 -13.60 -11.93 -9.13
N ALA A 263 -13.95 -10.98 -10.00
CA ALA A 263 -13.72 -9.56 -9.82
C ALA A 263 -15.06 -8.81 -9.88
N PRO A 264 -15.30 -7.85 -8.96
CA PRO A 264 -16.52 -7.05 -8.99
C PRO A 264 -16.52 -6.11 -10.21
N PRO A 265 -17.72 -5.68 -10.68
CA PRO A 265 -17.84 -4.65 -11.70
C PRO A 265 -17.11 -3.37 -11.30
N VAL A 266 -16.45 -2.74 -12.27
CA VAL A 266 -15.82 -1.42 -12.10
C VAL A 266 -16.89 -0.34 -11.96
N ILE A 267 -16.67 0.63 -11.06
CA ILE A 267 -17.52 1.82 -10.95
C ILE A 267 -16.80 3.00 -11.61
N GLU A 268 -15.69 3.43 -11.03
CA GLU A 268 -14.92 4.56 -11.54
C GLU A 268 -13.44 4.30 -11.33
N GLN A 269 -12.76 3.87 -12.39
CA GLN A 269 -11.36 3.49 -12.34
C GLN A 269 -10.45 4.58 -12.90
N VAL A 270 -9.46 4.97 -12.10
CA VAL A 270 -8.29 5.75 -12.51
C VAL A 270 -7.09 4.84 -12.72
N SER A 271 -6.06 5.34 -13.40
CA SER A 271 -4.83 4.58 -13.64
C SER A 271 -4.16 4.19 -12.32
N SER A 272 -3.99 2.89 -12.09
CA SER A 272 -3.24 2.34 -10.95
C SER A 272 -1.73 2.23 -11.21
N ASN A 273 -1.22 2.84 -12.28
CA ASN A 273 0.22 2.90 -12.54
C ASN A 273 0.93 3.70 -11.44
N VAL A 274 2.10 3.23 -11.02
CA VAL A 274 2.93 3.91 -10.03
C VAL A 274 3.22 5.34 -10.51
N PRO A 275 2.79 6.38 -9.78
CA PRO A 275 3.04 7.76 -10.18
C PRO A 275 4.52 8.10 -9.98
N PRO A 276 5.06 9.04 -10.78
CA PRO A 276 6.38 9.59 -10.49
C PRO A 276 6.32 10.35 -9.16
N ILE A 277 7.23 10.01 -8.25
CA ILE A 277 7.40 10.67 -6.95
C ILE A 277 8.74 11.38 -6.90
N TYR A 278 8.76 12.55 -6.25
CA TYR A 278 9.93 13.36 -6.03
C TYR A 278 10.09 13.57 -4.53
N MET A 279 11.13 12.98 -3.96
CA MET A 279 11.35 13.03 -2.51
C MET A 279 11.69 14.45 -2.07
N LEU A 280 11.04 14.90 -1.01
CA LEU A 280 11.43 16.11 -0.30
C LEU A 280 12.66 15.80 0.55
N LYS A 281 13.53 16.79 0.72
CA LYS A 281 14.59 16.73 1.71
C LYS A 281 13.96 16.61 3.10
N LEU A 282 14.49 15.71 3.91
CA LEU A 282 14.06 15.51 5.29
C LEU A 282 14.08 16.84 6.05
N MET A 283 12.99 17.12 6.75
CA MET A 283 12.80 18.34 7.52
C MET A 283 13.00 18.05 9.00
N ASP A 284 13.81 18.87 9.68
CA ASP A 284 14.03 18.79 11.14
C ASP A 284 12.79 19.22 11.95
N GLN A 285 11.80 19.82 11.27
CA GLN A 285 10.53 20.26 11.84
C GLN A 285 9.61 19.07 12.09
N LEU A 286 8.80 19.17 13.15
CA LEU A 286 7.80 18.17 13.51
C LEU A 286 6.41 18.70 13.20
N ASP A 287 5.53 17.86 12.67
CA ASP A 287 4.13 18.22 12.41
C ASP A 287 3.19 17.96 13.61
N ASN A 288 3.75 17.58 14.77
CA ASN A 288 3.03 17.09 15.95
C ASN A 288 2.26 18.16 16.75
N SER A 289 2.23 19.40 16.26
CA SER A 289 1.49 20.51 16.86
C SER A 289 1.11 21.55 15.81
N ALA A 290 0.15 22.43 16.10
CA ALA A 290 -0.23 23.53 15.22
C ALA A 290 0.96 24.45 14.86
N LYS A 291 1.85 24.74 15.81
CA LYS A 291 3.08 25.49 15.54
C LYS A 291 4.02 24.69 14.65
N GLY A 292 4.19 23.41 14.95
CA GLY A 292 5.08 22.50 14.23
C GLY A 292 4.70 22.34 12.76
N ILE A 293 3.44 22.04 12.46
CA ILE A 293 2.96 21.96 11.07
C ILE A 293 3.14 23.29 10.33
N GLY A 294 3.00 24.44 11.00
CA GLY A 294 3.31 25.74 10.41
C GLY A 294 4.77 25.86 9.95
N GLN A 295 5.71 25.36 10.76
CA GLN A 295 7.13 25.33 10.41
C GLN A 295 7.44 24.32 9.29
N VAL A 296 6.72 23.19 9.27
CA VAL A 296 6.79 22.22 8.16
C VAL A 296 6.31 22.86 6.86
N LEU A 297 5.21 23.60 6.86
CA LEU A 297 4.70 24.30 5.67
C LEU A 297 5.70 25.35 5.14
N GLU A 298 6.38 26.08 6.03
CA GLU A 298 7.45 27.02 5.66
C GLU A 298 8.64 26.30 5.02
N ALA A 299 9.06 25.17 5.59
CA ALA A 299 10.14 24.34 5.06
C ALA A 299 9.76 23.72 3.70
N LEU A 300 8.53 23.24 3.55
CA LEU A 300 7.97 22.73 2.29
C LEU A 300 8.02 23.81 1.20
N GLN A 301 7.49 25.00 1.51
CA GLN A 301 7.51 26.13 0.58
C GLN A 301 8.94 26.45 0.11
N ALA A 302 9.90 26.50 1.03
CA ALA A 302 11.30 26.76 0.68
C ALA A 302 11.88 25.69 -0.26
N GLN A 303 11.54 24.41 -0.05
CA GLN A 303 11.97 23.31 -0.92
C GLN A 303 11.33 23.34 -2.30
N THR A 304 10.09 23.82 -2.42
CA THR A 304 9.42 23.96 -3.73
C THR A 304 10.09 24.98 -4.64
N GLY A 305 10.85 25.93 -4.08
CA GLY A 305 11.42 27.06 -4.81
C GLY A 305 10.39 28.13 -5.20
N LEU A 306 9.13 28.02 -4.73
CA LEU A 306 8.09 29.00 -4.97
C LEU A 306 8.21 30.19 -4.02
N SER A 307 7.86 31.39 -4.50
CA SER A 307 7.66 32.54 -3.64
C SER A 307 6.44 32.32 -2.72
N PRO A 308 6.36 32.99 -1.55
CA PRO A 308 5.17 32.93 -0.70
C PRO A 308 3.87 33.28 -1.45
N GLU A 309 3.96 34.25 -2.36
CA GLU A 309 2.86 34.69 -3.22
C GLU A 309 2.44 33.60 -4.19
N ASP A 310 3.38 32.99 -4.93
CA ASP A 310 3.06 31.94 -5.90
C ASP A 310 2.50 30.69 -5.22
N PHE A 311 3.06 30.33 -4.07
CA PHE A 311 2.60 29.20 -3.28
C PHE A 311 1.15 29.39 -2.81
N SER A 312 0.83 30.60 -2.32
CA SER A 312 -0.50 30.94 -1.80
C SER A 312 -1.56 31.22 -2.89
N CYS A 313 -1.16 31.53 -4.12
CA CYS A 313 -2.06 31.75 -5.24
C CYS A 313 -2.58 30.46 -5.90
N CYS A 314 -1.96 29.31 -5.64
CA CYS A 314 -2.34 28.02 -6.22
C CYS A 314 -3.03 27.12 -5.19
N LEU A 315 -3.97 26.29 -5.63
CA LEU A 315 -4.55 25.22 -4.80
C LEU A 315 -3.46 24.19 -4.52
N GLN A 316 -3.18 23.87 -3.26
CA GLN A 316 -2.14 22.94 -2.81
C GLN A 316 -2.80 21.71 -2.17
N PRO A 317 -3.00 20.62 -2.93
CA PRO A 317 -3.45 19.35 -2.36
C PRO A 317 -2.35 18.74 -1.50
N MET A 318 -2.70 18.38 -0.26
CA MET A 318 -1.78 17.73 0.66
C MET A 318 -2.40 16.51 1.33
N ASP A 319 -1.58 15.49 1.50
CA ASP A 319 -1.93 14.25 2.20
C ASP A 319 -1.10 14.13 3.47
N GLY A 320 -1.74 13.70 4.54
CA GLY A 320 -1.07 13.41 5.81
C GLY A 320 -1.82 12.36 6.60
N ASP A 321 -1.25 11.98 7.75
CA ASP A 321 -2.01 11.23 8.73
C ASP A 321 -3.07 12.12 9.41
N LEU A 322 -3.99 11.50 10.14
CA LEU A 322 -5.07 12.25 10.80
C LEU A 322 -4.55 13.27 11.82
N GLY A 323 -3.44 12.98 12.50
CA GLY A 323 -2.82 13.89 13.45
C GLY A 323 -2.29 15.15 12.78
N THR A 324 -1.60 15.00 11.65
CA THR A 324 -1.14 16.12 10.80
C THR A 324 -2.31 17.03 10.42
N ILE A 325 -3.44 16.45 9.98
CA ILE A 325 -4.63 17.19 9.56
C ILE A 325 -5.29 17.92 10.75
N GLN A 326 -5.34 17.29 11.93
CA GLN A 326 -5.84 17.95 13.13
C GLN A 326 -4.99 19.15 13.54
N ASN A 327 -3.66 19.01 13.45
CA ASN A 327 -2.73 20.09 13.72
C ASN A 327 -2.84 21.22 12.70
N PHE A 328 -3.02 20.88 11.42
CA PHE A 328 -3.27 21.87 10.36
C PHE A 328 -4.57 22.64 10.60
N ASN A 329 -5.67 21.96 10.89
CA ASN A 329 -6.94 22.63 11.19
C ASN A 329 -6.83 23.54 12.42
N SER A 330 -6.13 23.07 13.46
CA SER A 330 -5.85 23.88 14.65
C SER A 330 -5.03 25.14 14.30
N LEU A 331 -4.09 25.04 13.35
CA LEU A 331 -3.34 26.18 12.85
C LEU A 331 -4.24 27.15 12.08
N CYS A 332 -5.13 26.65 11.22
CA CYS A 332 -6.11 27.47 10.52
C CYS A 332 -7.02 28.23 11.49
N ASP A 333 -7.53 27.56 12.53
CA ASP A 333 -8.37 28.19 13.56
C ASP A 333 -7.64 29.31 14.31
N LEU A 334 -6.35 29.13 14.61
CA LEU A 334 -5.52 30.16 15.28
C LEU A 334 -5.24 31.37 14.37
N ARG A 335 -5.23 31.18 13.06
CA ARG A 335 -4.91 32.22 12.08
C ARG A 335 -6.15 32.88 11.48
N HIS A 336 -7.33 32.32 11.71
CA HIS A 336 -8.59 32.83 11.19
C HIS A 336 -9.19 33.93 12.10
N PRO A 337 -9.74 35.02 11.54
CA PRO A 337 -9.72 35.42 10.13
C PRO A 337 -8.39 36.10 9.76
N SER A 338 -7.88 35.84 8.55
CA SER A 338 -6.71 36.51 7.99
C SER A 338 -7.05 37.18 6.68
N ALA A 339 -6.69 38.46 6.53
CA ALA A 339 -6.77 39.18 5.26
C ALA A 339 -5.63 38.82 4.29
N PHE A 340 -4.55 38.19 4.79
CA PHE A 340 -3.37 37.84 4.01
C PHE A 340 -3.44 36.35 3.62
N PRO A 341 -3.47 36.00 2.32
CA PRO A 341 -3.58 34.62 1.84
C PRO A 341 -2.47 33.70 2.38
N GLN A 342 -1.22 34.20 2.40
CA GLN A 342 -0.04 33.50 2.93
C GLN A 342 -0.21 33.05 4.38
N HIS A 343 -0.88 33.88 5.18
CA HIS A 343 -1.13 33.58 6.58
C HIS A 343 -2.40 32.73 6.76
N GLY A 344 -3.43 32.94 5.93
CA GLY A 344 -4.72 32.26 6.04
C GLY A 344 -4.72 30.78 5.66
N LEU A 345 -3.79 30.34 4.80
CA LEU A 345 -3.65 28.94 4.35
C LEU A 345 -4.90 28.36 3.64
N ASN A 346 -5.85 29.21 3.22
CA ASN A 346 -7.09 28.78 2.55
C ASN A 346 -6.85 28.09 1.19
N ASN A 347 -5.63 28.18 0.67
CA ASN A 347 -5.22 27.54 -0.57
C ASN A 347 -4.74 26.09 -0.38
N ILE A 348 -4.57 25.63 0.86
CA ILE A 348 -4.14 24.28 1.17
C ILE A 348 -5.37 23.42 1.47
N VAL A 349 -5.47 22.26 0.83
CA VAL A 349 -6.50 21.26 1.12
C VAL A 349 -5.82 20.00 1.63
N PHE A 350 -6.01 19.69 2.91
CA PHE A 350 -5.53 18.47 3.52
C PHE A 350 -6.56 17.35 3.40
N GLN A 351 -6.16 16.26 2.76
CA GLN A 351 -6.95 15.05 2.60
C GLN A 351 -6.56 14.00 3.64
N LEU A 352 -7.52 13.15 4.02
CA LEU A 352 -7.20 11.96 4.81
C LEU A 352 -6.39 11.00 3.94
N GLY A 353 -5.18 10.66 4.37
CA GLY A 353 -4.38 9.65 3.70
C GLY A 353 -5.18 8.35 3.55
N GLY A 354 -5.43 7.93 2.30
CA GLY A 354 -6.24 6.75 1.99
C GLY A 354 -5.71 5.48 2.66
N SER A 355 -4.39 5.28 2.61
CA SER A 355 -3.72 4.16 3.29
C SER A 355 -3.90 4.21 4.80
N HIS A 356 -3.64 5.36 5.45
CA HIS A 356 -3.84 5.53 6.89
C HIS A 356 -5.28 5.29 7.32
N THR A 357 -6.24 5.71 6.51
CA THR A 357 -7.67 5.48 6.76
C THR A 357 -7.98 3.98 6.74
N ILE A 358 -7.53 3.25 5.73
CA ILE A 358 -7.70 1.79 5.63
C ILE A 358 -7.01 1.09 6.81
N TRP A 359 -5.75 1.44 7.08
CA TRP A 359 -4.95 0.81 8.13
C TRP A 359 -5.56 0.97 9.52
N ASN A 360 -5.98 2.18 9.89
CA ASN A 360 -6.53 2.43 11.22
C ASN A 360 -7.92 1.79 11.39
N ILE A 361 -8.79 1.85 10.39
CA ILE A 361 -10.11 1.20 10.43
C ILE A 361 -9.95 -0.33 10.46
N ALA A 362 -9.08 -0.88 9.61
CA ALA A 362 -8.77 -2.31 9.58
C ALA A 362 -8.21 -2.79 10.92
N GLN A 363 -7.29 -2.04 11.53
CA GLN A 363 -6.72 -2.36 12.83
C GLN A 363 -7.80 -2.40 13.93
N VAL A 364 -8.73 -1.44 13.94
CA VAL A 364 -9.81 -1.41 14.94
C VAL A 364 -10.78 -2.56 14.75
N ILE A 365 -11.18 -2.85 13.50
CA ILE A 365 -12.01 -4.02 13.16
C ILE A 365 -11.31 -5.32 13.60
N LEU A 366 -10.04 -5.47 13.24
CA LEU A 366 -9.23 -6.64 13.61
C LEU A 366 -9.16 -6.80 15.14
N THR A 367 -8.91 -5.72 15.87
CA THR A 367 -8.82 -5.72 17.33
C THR A 367 -10.15 -6.10 17.97
N ALA A 368 -11.27 -5.64 17.41
CA ALA A 368 -12.61 -6.02 17.88
C ALA A 368 -12.91 -7.51 17.69
N HIS A 369 -12.30 -8.15 16.69
CA HIS A 369 -12.55 -9.55 16.32
C HIS A 369 -11.51 -10.55 16.80
N ILE A 370 -10.36 -10.10 17.31
CA ILE A 370 -9.26 -10.97 17.72
C ILE A 370 -9.70 -11.97 18.79
N GLY A 371 -10.54 -11.54 19.73
CA GLY A 371 -11.05 -12.31 20.86
C GLY A 371 -10.08 -12.36 22.05
N ASN A 372 -10.23 -13.37 22.91
CA ASN A 372 -9.41 -13.56 24.10
C ASN A 372 -8.64 -14.89 24.06
N PRO A 373 -7.35 -14.87 23.68
CA PRO A 373 -6.49 -16.06 23.63
C PRO A 373 -6.33 -16.79 24.98
N SER A 374 -6.48 -16.07 26.10
CA SER A 374 -6.40 -16.69 27.44
C SER A 374 -7.64 -17.53 27.79
N ASN A 375 -8.75 -17.35 27.07
CA ASN A 375 -9.97 -18.13 27.25
C ASN A 375 -10.10 -19.18 26.15
N LYS A 376 -9.86 -20.46 26.47
CA LYS A 376 -9.96 -21.56 25.48
C LYS A 376 -11.36 -21.72 24.87
N ASN A 377 -12.40 -21.20 25.52
CA ASN A 377 -13.77 -21.23 25.01
C ASN A 377 -14.11 -20.04 24.11
N ASP A 378 -13.21 -19.05 24.01
CA ASP A 378 -13.35 -17.91 23.12
C ASP A 378 -13.07 -18.32 21.67
N LEU A 379 -13.99 -18.02 20.77
CA LEU A 379 -13.90 -18.33 19.33
C LEU A 379 -13.49 -17.09 18.52
N GLY A 380 -12.61 -16.29 19.09
CA GLY A 380 -11.97 -15.17 18.43
C GLY A 380 -11.23 -15.58 17.17
N MET A 381 -10.86 -14.58 16.37
CA MET A 381 -10.02 -14.79 15.19
C MET A 381 -8.67 -15.43 15.55
N TRP A 382 -8.17 -15.25 16.77
CA TRP A 382 -6.90 -15.83 17.21
C TRP A 382 -6.81 -17.35 16.96
N GLN A 383 -7.91 -18.10 17.11
CA GLN A 383 -7.92 -19.54 16.85
C GLN A 383 -7.69 -19.87 15.37
N LEU A 384 -8.29 -19.08 14.46
CA LEU A 384 -8.11 -19.26 13.02
C LEU A 384 -6.68 -18.90 12.61
N LEU A 385 -6.11 -17.86 13.21
CA LEU A 385 -4.72 -17.48 12.99
C LEU A 385 -3.75 -18.59 13.43
N GLU A 386 -3.92 -19.13 14.63
CA GLU A 386 -3.10 -20.24 15.13
C GLU A 386 -3.25 -21.50 14.26
N ALA A 387 -4.47 -21.80 13.80
CA ALA A 387 -4.71 -22.92 12.88
C ALA A 387 -4.03 -22.74 11.52
N LEU A 388 -3.79 -21.49 11.10
CA LEU A 388 -3.03 -21.14 9.90
C LEU A 388 -1.51 -21.08 10.15
N GLY A 389 -1.05 -21.34 11.37
CA GLY A 389 0.36 -21.20 11.76
C GLY A 389 0.82 -19.76 11.91
N ILE A 390 -0.11 -18.80 12.04
CA ILE A 390 0.18 -17.38 12.21
C ILE A 390 0.05 -17.04 13.70
N PRO A 391 1.14 -16.64 14.37
CA PRO A 391 1.08 -16.26 15.78
C PRO A 391 0.19 -15.04 15.97
N HIS A 392 -0.90 -15.17 16.74
CA HIS A 392 -1.88 -14.10 16.89
C HIS A 392 -1.29 -12.79 17.48
N GLU A 393 -0.27 -12.90 18.34
CA GLU A 393 0.47 -11.77 18.92
C GLU A 393 1.19 -10.90 17.88
N LYS A 394 1.48 -11.47 16.70
CA LYS A 394 2.21 -10.78 15.63
C LYS A 394 1.30 -10.08 14.62
N VAL A 395 -0.02 -10.29 14.69
CA VAL A 395 -0.94 -9.77 13.66
C VAL A 395 -1.30 -8.31 13.90
N ILE A 396 -1.46 -7.88 15.17
CA ILE A 396 -1.73 -6.48 15.52
C ILE A 396 -0.40 -5.77 15.83
N GLN A 397 0.48 -5.70 14.83
CA GLN A 397 1.71 -4.93 14.93
C GLN A 397 1.59 -3.65 14.11
N LYS A 398 1.69 -2.48 14.76
CA LYS A 398 1.71 -1.16 14.09
C LYS A 398 2.92 -0.94 13.15
N LYS A 399 3.81 -1.93 13.04
CA LYS A 399 5.02 -1.87 12.22
C LYS A 399 4.77 -2.34 10.79
N ASP A 400 3.77 -3.19 10.56
CA ASP A 400 3.51 -3.77 9.24
C ASP A 400 2.02 -3.92 8.97
N PHE A 401 1.42 -2.84 8.46
CA PHE A 401 0.01 -2.81 8.09
C PHE A 401 -0.29 -3.67 6.85
N THR A 402 0.69 -3.89 5.97
CA THR A 402 0.52 -4.73 4.77
C THR A 402 0.29 -6.17 5.18
N LEU A 403 1.15 -6.70 6.05
CA LEU A 403 1.02 -8.04 6.59
C LEU A 403 -0.26 -8.21 7.41
N MET A 404 -0.66 -7.19 8.17
CA MET A 404 -1.95 -7.17 8.87
C MET A 404 -3.13 -7.35 7.92
N LEU A 405 -3.17 -6.60 6.80
CA LEU A 405 -4.23 -6.71 5.80
C LEU A 405 -4.22 -8.08 5.11
N GLN A 406 -3.05 -8.63 4.80
CA GLN A 406 -2.91 -9.97 4.22
C GLN A 406 -3.45 -11.05 5.17
N HIS A 407 -3.16 -10.97 6.47
CA HIS A 407 -3.70 -11.90 7.47
C HIS A 407 -5.22 -11.78 7.61
N MET A 408 -5.77 -10.56 7.58
CA MET A 408 -7.22 -10.34 7.57
C MET A 408 -7.88 -10.97 6.33
N GLU A 409 -7.28 -10.78 5.16
CA GLU A 409 -7.76 -11.36 3.90
C GLU A 409 -7.73 -12.89 3.95
N LEU A 410 -6.65 -13.48 4.45
CA LEU A 410 -6.53 -14.93 4.59
C LEU A 410 -7.61 -15.51 5.52
N VAL A 411 -7.83 -14.89 6.68
CA VAL A 411 -8.89 -15.32 7.61
C VAL A 411 -10.28 -15.18 6.98
N HIS A 412 -10.53 -14.09 6.24
CA HIS A 412 -11.78 -13.93 5.50
C HIS A 412 -11.98 -15.06 4.49
N MET A 413 -10.96 -15.40 3.71
CA MET A 413 -11.01 -16.50 2.74
C MET A 413 -11.28 -17.85 3.41
N VAL A 414 -10.69 -18.13 4.57
CA VAL A 414 -10.95 -19.36 5.34
C VAL A 414 -12.41 -19.44 5.79
N ILE A 415 -12.99 -18.32 6.25
CA ILE A 415 -14.40 -18.28 6.65
C ILE A 415 -15.31 -18.51 5.44
N LEU A 416 -15.03 -17.83 4.31
CA LEU A 416 -15.75 -18.04 3.05
C LEU A 416 -15.70 -19.51 2.62
N PHE A 417 -14.52 -20.12 2.67
CA PHE A 417 -14.29 -21.52 2.34
C PHE A 417 -15.08 -22.46 3.24
N HIS A 418 -15.04 -22.26 4.56
CA HIS A 418 -15.82 -23.05 5.50
C HIS A 418 -17.33 -22.96 5.20
N CYS A 419 -17.85 -21.75 5.01
CA CYS A 419 -19.26 -21.54 4.68
C CYS A 419 -19.64 -22.15 3.31
N LEU A 420 -18.73 -22.19 2.33
CA LEU A 420 -18.94 -22.88 1.04
C LEU A 420 -19.10 -24.38 1.24
N ARG A 421 -18.28 -25.01 2.08
CA ARG A 421 -18.42 -26.43 2.43
C ARG A 421 -19.75 -26.72 3.11
N VAL A 422 -20.24 -25.80 3.94
CA VAL A 422 -21.56 -25.90 4.58
C VAL A 422 -22.72 -25.84 3.57
N VAL A 423 -22.57 -25.08 2.49
CA VAL A 423 -23.58 -25.01 1.41
C VAL A 423 -23.52 -26.24 0.51
N LEU A 424 -22.33 -26.81 0.32
CA LEU A 424 -22.11 -28.01 -0.50
C LEU A 424 -22.31 -29.31 0.28
N GLU A 425 -22.52 -29.24 1.60
CA GLU A 425 -22.64 -30.39 2.52
C GLU A 425 -21.38 -31.26 2.56
N THR A 426 -20.21 -30.67 2.32
CA THR A 426 -18.89 -31.34 2.24
C THR A 426 -18.02 -31.07 3.46
N GLU A 427 -18.58 -30.67 4.59
CA GLU A 427 -17.88 -30.22 5.80
C GLU A 427 -16.98 -31.31 6.43
N LYS A 428 -17.37 -32.58 6.23
CA LYS A 428 -16.70 -33.76 6.82
C LYS A 428 -15.66 -34.38 5.88
N ASP A 429 -15.64 -33.95 4.63
CA ASP A 429 -14.75 -34.51 3.62
C ASP A 429 -13.29 -34.16 3.95
N MET A 430 -12.36 -35.07 3.70
CA MET A 430 -10.94 -34.73 3.82
C MET A 430 -10.55 -33.79 2.69
N VAL A 431 -9.75 -32.77 3.02
CA VAL A 431 -9.16 -31.85 2.05
C VAL A 431 -7.70 -32.19 1.92
N THR A 432 -7.30 -32.70 0.77
CA THR A 432 -5.91 -33.04 0.43
C THR A 432 -5.35 -32.00 -0.52
N LEU A 433 -4.16 -31.46 -0.22
CA LEU A 433 -3.50 -30.42 -1.01
C LEU A 433 -3.12 -30.88 -2.43
N GLU A 434 -3.09 -32.19 -2.66
CA GLU A 434 -2.66 -32.82 -3.92
C GLU A 434 -3.83 -33.07 -4.88
N ASP A 435 -5.07 -32.91 -4.43
CA ASP A 435 -6.23 -33.16 -5.29
C ASP A 435 -6.43 -32.00 -6.28
N PRO A 436 -6.47 -32.27 -7.60
CA PRO A 436 -6.81 -31.24 -8.55
C PRO A 436 -8.22 -30.72 -8.24
N LEU A 437 -8.39 -29.40 -8.30
CA LEU A 437 -9.70 -28.75 -8.16
C LEU A 437 -10.70 -29.43 -9.12
N GLY A 438 -11.75 -30.01 -8.54
CA GLY A 438 -12.84 -30.61 -9.31
C GLY A 438 -13.52 -29.56 -10.21
N THR A 439 -14.20 -30.03 -11.25
CA THR A 439 -15.01 -29.16 -12.12
C THR A 439 -16.49 -29.34 -11.80
N LEU A 440 -17.22 -28.24 -11.61
CA LEU A 440 -18.68 -28.25 -11.46
C LEU A 440 -19.36 -27.70 -12.72
N PRO A 441 -20.55 -28.21 -13.08
CA PRO A 441 -21.41 -27.56 -14.07
C PRO A 441 -21.61 -26.08 -13.68
N THR A 442 -21.44 -25.17 -14.63
CA THR A 442 -21.43 -23.72 -14.36
C THR A 442 -22.70 -23.24 -13.65
N ASP A 443 -23.87 -23.78 -14.00
CA ASP A 443 -25.13 -23.43 -13.32
C ASP A 443 -25.13 -23.86 -11.85
N LYS A 444 -24.60 -25.05 -11.54
CA LYS A 444 -24.46 -25.53 -10.16
C LYS A 444 -23.44 -24.67 -9.41
N TRP A 445 -22.34 -24.31 -10.06
CA TRP A 445 -21.30 -23.45 -9.50
C TRP A 445 -21.86 -22.07 -9.12
N ASN A 446 -22.57 -21.41 -10.05
CA ASN A 446 -23.24 -20.12 -9.80
C ASN A 446 -24.31 -20.23 -8.70
N ASN A 447 -25.16 -21.27 -8.76
CA ASN A 447 -26.21 -21.47 -7.77
C ASN A 447 -25.66 -21.69 -6.35
N THR A 448 -24.49 -22.33 -6.21
CA THR A 448 -23.82 -22.47 -4.91
C THR A 448 -23.43 -21.10 -4.35
N ILE A 449 -22.87 -20.22 -5.16
CA ILE A 449 -22.47 -18.86 -4.75
C ILE A 449 -23.70 -18.05 -4.31
N ILE A 450 -24.78 -18.11 -5.09
CA ILE A 450 -26.02 -17.39 -4.76
C ILE A 450 -26.62 -17.92 -3.45
N LYS A 451 -26.72 -19.25 -3.29
CA LYS A 451 -27.19 -19.87 -2.04
C LYS A 451 -26.33 -19.49 -0.84
N TRP A 452 -25.02 -19.40 -1.03
CA TRP A 452 -24.10 -18.94 0.01
C TRP A 452 -24.43 -17.50 0.42
N TYR A 453 -24.58 -16.60 -0.56
CA TYR A 453 -24.91 -15.19 -0.31
C TYR A 453 -26.22 -15.05 0.46
N ASP A 454 -27.27 -15.72 -0.02
CA ASP A 454 -28.60 -15.67 0.60
C ASP A 454 -28.59 -16.19 2.03
N ARG A 455 -27.78 -17.22 2.32
CA ARG A 455 -27.69 -17.84 3.63
C ARG A 455 -26.93 -17.00 4.65
N PHE A 456 -25.90 -16.26 4.24
CA PHE A 456 -24.95 -15.65 5.19
C PHE A 456 -24.84 -14.12 5.10
N CYS A 457 -25.10 -13.49 3.95
CA CYS A 457 -24.92 -12.04 3.76
C CYS A 457 -26.17 -11.21 4.06
N LEU A 458 -27.36 -11.79 3.90
CA LEU A 458 -28.62 -11.05 4.06
C LEU A 458 -28.81 -10.52 5.49
N PRO A 459 -29.42 -9.32 5.66
CA PRO A 459 -29.72 -8.78 6.98
C PRO A 459 -30.53 -9.73 7.87
N GLN A 460 -31.46 -10.49 7.27
CA GLN A 460 -32.28 -11.47 7.97
C GLN A 460 -31.42 -12.60 8.58
N ALA A 461 -30.31 -12.99 7.93
CA ALA A 461 -29.41 -14.02 8.45
C ALA A 461 -28.75 -13.56 9.77
N ARG A 462 -28.24 -12.32 9.80
CA ARG A 462 -27.68 -11.72 11.03
C ARG A 462 -28.72 -11.54 12.11
N ALA A 463 -29.92 -11.07 11.76
CA ALA A 463 -31.03 -10.88 12.71
C ALA A 463 -31.53 -12.20 13.31
N LYS A 464 -31.54 -13.29 12.52
CA LYS A 464 -31.87 -14.63 13.01
C LYS A 464 -30.78 -15.16 13.93
N ALA A 465 -29.51 -15.05 13.52
CA ALA A 465 -28.37 -15.47 14.33
C ALA A 465 -28.28 -14.72 15.66
N ALA A 466 -28.64 -13.43 15.70
CA ALA A 466 -28.68 -12.64 16.93
C ALA A 466 -29.71 -13.12 17.96
N LYS A 467 -30.76 -13.84 17.52
CA LYS A 467 -31.81 -14.40 18.39
C LYS A 467 -31.46 -15.79 18.92
N GLU A 468 -30.38 -16.41 18.43
CA GLU A 468 -29.94 -17.71 18.91
C GLU A 468 -29.38 -17.61 20.33
N LYS A 469 -29.49 -18.70 21.11
CA LYS A 469 -28.93 -18.76 22.47
C LYS A 469 -27.41 -18.57 22.48
N SER A 470 -26.75 -18.95 21.39
CA SER A 470 -25.30 -18.88 21.23
C SER A 470 -24.92 -17.69 20.35
N PRO A 471 -24.03 -16.79 20.79
CA PRO A 471 -23.61 -15.63 19.99
C PRO A 471 -22.64 -15.99 18.87
N LYS A 472 -22.22 -17.26 18.76
CA LYS A 472 -21.14 -17.71 17.86
C LYS A 472 -21.42 -17.39 16.39
N LEU A 473 -22.61 -17.77 15.90
CA LEU A 473 -22.98 -17.54 14.52
C LEU A 473 -23.12 -16.04 14.24
N HIS A 474 -23.75 -15.29 15.15
CA HIS A 474 -23.90 -13.85 15.01
C HIS A 474 -22.52 -13.16 14.89
N ASN A 475 -21.59 -13.47 15.79
CA ASN A 475 -20.24 -12.91 15.78
C ASN A 475 -19.47 -13.26 14.50
N LEU A 476 -19.60 -14.50 14.00
CA LEU A 476 -18.99 -14.91 12.74
C LEU A 476 -19.53 -14.08 11.56
N LEU A 477 -20.84 -13.89 11.47
CA LEU A 477 -21.46 -13.12 10.39
C LEU A 477 -21.12 -11.62 10.45
N ILE A 478 -20.96 -11.05 11.65
CA ILE A 478 -20.49 -9.67 11.81
C ILE A 478 -19.04 -9.55 11.35
N ARG A 479 -18.14 -10.43 11.81
CA ARG A 479 -16.73 -10.45 11.36
C ARG A 479 -16.62 -10.55 9.84
N LEU A 480 -17.37 -11.49 9.27
CA LEU A 480 -17.43 -11.72 7.83
C LEU A 480 -17.81 -10.45 7.08
N HIS A 481 -18.84 -9.72 7.55
CA HIS A 481 -19.26 -8.47 6.94
C HIS A 481 -18.19 -7.38 7.06
N GLU A 482 -17.64 -7.15 8.25
CA GLU A 482 -16.67 -6.07 8.48
C GLU A 482 -15.36 -6.32 7.72
N PHE A 483 -14.87 -7.57 7.68
CA PHE A 483 -13.66 -7.93 6.93
C PHE A 483 -13.86 -7.72 5.43
N SER A 484 -15.05 -8.03 4.90
CA SER A 484 -15.36 -7.80 3.49
C SER A 484 -15.21 -6.33 3.08
N THR A 485 -15.52 -5.38 3.98
CA THR A 485 -15.38 -3.93 3.69
C THR A 485 -13.91 -3.52 3.60
N VAL A 486 -13.06 -4.04 4.50
CA VAL A 486 -11.61 -3.79 4.51
C VAL A 486 -10.94 -4.34 3.26
N ILE A 487 -11.23 -5.61 2.95
CA ILE A 487 -10.68 -6.28 1.77
C ILE A 487 -11.16 -5.58 0.51
N LYS A 488 -12.42 -5.15 0.48
CA LYS A 488 -12.95 -4.44 -0.67
C LYS A 488 -12.29 -3.07 -0.86
N ALA A 489 -12.12 -2.30 0.21
CA ALA A 489 -11.42 -1.02 0.17
C ALA A 489 -9.98 -1.20 -0.31
N ASN A 490 -9.22 -2.14 0.27
CA ASN A 490 -7.85 -2.46 -0.15
C ASN A 490 -7.76 -2.83 -1.64
N ASN A 491 -8.66 -3.69 -2.11
CA ASN A 491 -8.69 -4.09 -3.53
C ASN A 491 -9.11 -2.96 -4.47
N ALA A 492 -10.04 -2.10 -4.05
CA ALA A 492 -10.44 -0.92 -4.81
C ALA A 492 -9.27 0.08 -4.93
N THR A 493 -8.55 0.35 -3.84
CA THR A 493 -7.35 1.20 -3.84
C THR A 493 -6.28 0.65 -4.77
N LYS A 494 -5.95 -0.65 -4.68
CA LYS A 494 -4.96 -1.29 -5.58
C LYS A 494 -5.37 -1.25 -7.05
N ALA A 495 -6.66 -1.37 -7.34
CA ALA A 495 -7.19 -1.32 -8.69
C ALA A 495 -7.35 0.11 -9.24
N GLY A 496 -7.20 1.13 -8.41
CA GLY A 496 -7.52 2.51 -8.77
C GLY A 496 -9.01 2.77 -8.94
N ASP A 497 -9.91 1.95 -8.38
CA ASP A 497 -11.36 2.18 -8.48
C ASP A 497 -11.85 3.09 -7.35
N VAL A 498 -11.78 4.40 -7.59
CA VAL A 498 -12.16 5.45 -6.62
C VAL A 498 -13.66 5.43 -6.32
N GLY A 499 -14.50 5.03 -7.28
CA GLY A 499 -15.94 4.90 -7.05
C GLY A 499 -16.28 3.77 -6.07
N GLN A 500 -15.63 2.62 -6.24
CA GLN A 500 -15.79 1.51 -5.29
C GLN A 500 -15.20 1.84 -3.91
N LEU A 501 -14.10 2.60 -3.85
CA LEU A 501 -13.52 3.06 -2.60
C LEU A 501 -14.45 4.05 -1.87
N MET A 502 -15.03 5.01 -2.60
CA MET A 502 -15.98 5.99 -2.05
C MET A 502 -17.21 5.31 -1.44
N ASN A 503 -17.73 4.26 -2.07
CA ASN A 503 -18.82 3.46 -1.50
C ASN A 503 -18.41 2.80 -0.16
N MET A 504 -17.17 2.32 -0.03
CA MET A 504 -16.67 1.76 1.24
C MET A 504 -16.51 2.85 2.30
N TRP A 505 -16.02 4.04 1.91
CA TRP A 505 -15.90 5.18 2.82
C TRP A 505 -17.25 5.64 3.36
N LYS A 506 -18.30 5.68 2.53
CA LYS A 506 -19.68 5.94 2.98
C LYS A 506 -20.15 4.94 4.04
N ILE A 507 -19.91 3.64 3.83
CA ILE A 507 -20.21 2.60 4.83
C ILE A 507 -19.42 2.85 6.12
N TRP A 508 -18.13 3.20 5.99
CA TRP A 508 -17.26 3.48 7.13
C TRP A 508 -17.64 4.76 7.88
N CYS A 509 -18.20 5.77 7.25
CA CYS A 509 -18.75 6.95 7.94
C CYS A 509 -19.75 6.56 9.03
N VAL A 510 -20.56 5.53 8.78
CA VAL A 510 -21.52 4.98 9.74
C VAL A 510 -20.84 4.02 10.72
N MET A 511 -20.00 3.09 10.23
CA MET A 511 -19.33 2.10 11.10
C MET A 511 -18.41 2.76 12.14
N CYS A 512 -17.69 3.82 11.77
CA CYS A 512 -16.80 4.55 12.67
C CYS A 512 -17.54 5.20 13.84
N GLN A 513 -18.87 5.42 13.76
CA GLN A 513 -19.65 5.91 14.90
C GLN A 513 -19.81 4.86 16.01
N GLY A 514 -19.81 3.57 15.66
CA GLY A 514 -20.00 2.46 16.60
C GLY A 514 -18.70 1.81 17.07
N LEU A 515 -17.62 1.91 16.29
CA LEU A 515 -16.33 1.30 16.59
C LEU A 515 -15.51 2.15 17.57
N LYS A 516 -15.19 1.59 18.73
CA LYS A 516 -14.35 2.24 19.75
C LYS A 516 -12.93 2.48 19.22
N GLY A 517 -12.37 3.64 19.50
CA GLY A 517 -11.00 4.01 19.08
C GLY A 517 -10.91 4.79 17.77
N LEU A 518 -12.03 5.00 17.06
CA LEU A 518 -12.09 5.79 15.82
C LEU A 518 -12.72 7.18 16.01
N THR A 519 -12.68 7.74 17.22
CA THR A 519 -13.37 9.00 17.59
C THR A 519 -13.06 10.18 16.66
N HIS A 520 -11.84 10.27 16.13
CA HIS A 520 -11.49 11.33 15.18
C HIS A 520 -11.91 10.96 13.75
N TYR A 521 -11.71 9.72 13.32
CA TYR A 521 -12.18 9.24 12.01
C TYR A 521 -13.71 9.33 11.87
N SER A 522 -14.47 9.15 12.96
CA SER A 522 -15.93 9.30 12.97
C SER A 522 -16.39 10.74 12.69
N ALA A 523 -15.52 11.74 12.84
CA ALA A 523 -15.80 13.13 12.47
C ALA A 523 -15.18 13.51 11.12
N TYR A 524 -13.94 13.09 10.86
CA TYR A 524 -13.16 13.52 9.71
C TYR A 524 -13.51 12.78 8.41
N LEU A 525 -13.77 11.46 8.47
CA LEU A 525 -14.13 10.71 7.27
C LEU A 525 -15.47 11.19 6.67
N PRO A 526 -16.54 11.42 7.46
CA PRO A 526 -17.76 12.03 6.93
C PRO A 526 -17.55 13.41 6.30
N ARG A 527 -16.67 14.25 6.87
CA ARG A 527 -16.34 15.56 6.28
C ARG A 527 -15.71 15.42 4.90
N MET A 528 -14.78 14.47 4.74
CA MET A 528 -14.14 14.21 3.44
C MET A 528 -15.16 13.66 2.43
N VAL A 529 -16.04 12.75 2.84
CA VAL A 529 -17.09 12.20 1.97
C VAL A 529 -18.08 13.26 1.50
N ILE A 530 -18.48 14.21 2.37
CA ILE A 530 -19.34 15.34 2.00
C ILE A 530 -18.59 16.33 1.12
N LEU A 531 -17.32 16.62 1.44
CA LEU A 531 -16.49 17.50 0.64
C LEU A 531 -16.40 17.01 -0.81
N SER A 532 -16.08 15.73 -1.01
CA SER A 532 -15.98 15.13 -2.33
C SER A 532 -17.34 15.04 -3.04
N ASN A 533 -18.37 14.47 -2.41
CA ASN A 533 -19.61 14.13 -3.12
C ASN A 533 -20.61 15.28 -3.28
N GLU A 534 -20.58 16.28 -2.40
CA GLU A 534 -21.67 17.28 -2.30
C GLU A 534 -21.19 18.72 -2.50
N LEU A 535 -19.91 19.01 -2.21
CA LEU A 535 -19.37 20.37 -2.22
C LEU A 535 -18.51 20.65 -3.45
N LEU A 536 -17.52 19.79 -3.70
CA LEU A 536 -16.54 20.03 -4.74
C LEU A 536 -17.16 19.82 -6.14
N PRO A 537 -16.70 20.59 -7.14
CA PRO A 537 -16.96 20.29 -8.55
C PRO A 537 -16.53 18.85 -8.88
N ALA A 538 -17.25 18.19 -9.78
CA ALA A 538 -17.05 16.77 -10.08
C ALA A 538 -15.60 16.43 -10.47
N ASP A 539 -14.96 17.23 -11.32
CA ASP A 539 -13.59 16.95 -11.76
C ASP A 539 -12.54 17.27 -10.69
N LEU A 540 -12.80 18.27 -9.84
CA LEU A 540 -11.95 18.55 -8.69
C LEU A 540 -12.08 17.45 -7.63
N SER A 541 -13.30 16.96 -7.36
CA SER A 541 -13.52 15.83 -6.47
C SER A 541 -12.95 14.52 -6.99
N LYS A 542 -12.87 14.34 -8.31
CA LYS A 542 -12.29 13.13 -8.90
C LYS A 542 -10.76 13.13 -8.82
N LEU A 543 -10.17 14.32 -8.92
CA LEU A 543 -8.73 14.51 -8.84
C LEU A 543 -8.20 14.40 -7.41
N LEU A 544 -8.93 15.03 -6.48
CA LEU A 544 -8.65 15.01 -5.04
C LEU A 544 -9.07 13.66 -4.46
#